data_AF-A0A6J7E717-F1
#
_entry.id   AF-A0A6J7E717-F1
#
_cell.length_a   1.000
_cell.length_b   1.000
_cell.length_c   1.000
_cell.angle_alpha   90.00
_cell.angle_beta   90.00
_cell.angle_gamma   90.00
#
_symmetry.space_group_name_H-M   'P 1'
#
loop_
_entity.id
_entity.type
_entity.pdbx_description
1 polymer ?
#
loop_
_entity_poly.entity_id
_entity_poly.type
_entity_poly.pdbx_seq_one_letter_code
_entity_poly.pdbx_strand_id
1 'polypeptide(L)'
;MARLLNVADGILGIHQDLIILFTTNAAPSQLDAALSRPGRCLAHIKFNRFEAAEIKERFGENIPDPTTSMTLAEIWGARFEQVNIFDDSHPAMRGQYL
;
A
#
# COMPACT_ATOMS: atom_id res chain seq x y z
N MET A 1 -9.32 15.57 -2.54
CA MET A 1 -7.83 15.49 -2.45
C MET A 1 -7.13 16.84 -2.40
N ALA A 2 -7.74 17.96 -2.82
CA ALA A 2 -7.17 19.31 -2.73
C ALA A 2 -6.67 19.75 -1.32
N ARG A 3 -7.30 19.27 -0.24
CA ARG A 3 -6.89 19.60 1.14
C ARG A 3 -5.50 19.09 1.52
N LEU A 4 -5.06 17.95 0.99
CA LEU A 4 -3.74 17.38 1.30
C LEU A 4 -2.62 18.26 0.73
N LEU A 5 -2.79 18.75 -0.49
CA LEU A 5 -1.86 19.68 -1.12
C LEU A 5 -1.80 21.00 -0.37
N ASN A 6 -2.95 21.53 0.08
CA ASN A 6 -2.96 22.76 0.88
C ASN A 6 -2.22 22.60 2.22
N VAL A 7 -2.17 21.39 2.78
CA VAL A 7 -1.39 21.09 3.99
C VAL A 7 0.10 21.02 3.67
N ALA A 8 0.48 20.38 2.56
CA ALA A 8 1.86 20.29 2.09
C ALA A 8 2.44 21.65 1.67
N ASP A 9 1.67 22.45 0.93
CA ASP A 9 2.04 23.77 0.41
C ASP A 9 1.90 24.89 1.48
N GLY A 10 1.29 24.59 2.63
CA GLY A 10 1.06 25.55 3.70
C GLY A 10 2.27 25.76 4.62
N ILE A 11 2.03 26.34 5.80
CA ILE A 11 3.03 26.69 6.84
C ILE A 11 3.97 25.52 7.18
N LEU A 12 3.54 24.27 6.99
CA LEU A 12 4.34 23.07 7.26
C LEU A 12 5.46 22.82 6.25
N GLY A 13 5.30 23.21 4.97
CA GLY A 13 6.26 22.96 3.90
C GLY A 13 7.30 24.06 3.69
N ILE A 14 7.07 25.28 4.22
CA ILE A 14 7.95 26.44 3.99
C ILE A 14 9.17 26.43 4.95
N HIS A 15 9.09 25.74 6.09
CA HIS A 15 10.11 25.80 7.16
C HIS A 15 10.69 24.45 7.58
N GLN A 16 10.34 23.35 6.89
CA GLN A 16 10.75 22.00 7.27
C GLN A 16 11.13 21.16 6.05
N ASP A 17 12.18 20.37 6.18
CA ASP A 17 12.53 19.30 5.24
C ASP A 17 11.51 18.16 5.35
N LEU A 18 10.36 18.31 4.69
CA LEU A 18 9.23 17.40 4.79
C LEU A 18 9.20 16.42 3.60
N ILE A 19 9.23 15.12 3.91
CA ILE A 19 8.92 14.05 2.94
C ILE A 19 7.49 13.57 3.21
N ILE A 20 6.63 13.66 2.20
CA ILE A 20 5.24 13.18 2.29
C ILE A 20 5.15 11.87 1.53
N LEU A 21 4.84 10.79 2.25
CA LEU A 21 4.45 9.50 1.69
C LEU A 21 2.96 9.29 1.90
N PHE A 22 2.25 8.99 0.84
CA PHE A 22 0.86 8.55 0.92
C PHE A 22 0.68 7.28 0.09
N THR A 23 -0.21 6.42 0.55
CA THR A 23 -0.57 5.17 -0.13
C THR A 23 -2.05 5.21 -0.47
N THR A 24 -2.43 4.74 -1.65
CA THR A 24 -3.84 4.61 -2.03
C THR A 24 -4.03 3.36 -2.87
N ASN A 25 -5.21 2.75 -2.74
CA ASN A 25 -5.66 1.68 -3.64
C ASN A 25 -6.41 2.25 -4.86
N ALA A 26 -6.62 3.57 -4.91
CA ALA A 26 -7.26 4.24 -6.04
C ALA A 26 -6.31 4.28 -7.25
N ALA A 27 -6.88 4.25 -8.44
CA ALA A 27 -6.10 4.35 -9.67
C ALA A 27 -5.41 5.72 -9.75
N PRO A 28 -4.23 5.82 -10.39
CA PRO A 28 -3.51 7.10 -10.51
C PRO A 28 -4.29 8.16 -11.26
N SER A 29 -5.18 7.77 -12.19
CA SER A 29 -6.10 8.68 -12.90
C SER A 29 -7.13 9.35 -11.99
N GLN A 30 -7.34 8.79 -10.78
CA GLN A 30 -8.24 9.32 -9.77
C GLN A 30 -7.51 10.25 -8.79
N LEU A 31 -6.18 10.37 -8.89
CA LEU A 31 -5.40 11.34 -8.12
C LEU A 31 -5.55 12.73 -8.73
N ASP A 32 -5.54 13.73 -7.86
CA ASP A 32 -5.58 15.14 -8.26
C ASP A 32 -4.37 15.48 -9.13
N ALA A 33 -4.60 16.10 -10.30
CA ALA A 33 -3.54 16.45 -11.25
C ALA A 33 -2.49 17.41 -10.64
N ALA A 34 -2.84 18.13 -9.57
CA ALA A 34 -1.86 18.96 -8.87
C ALA A 34 -0.80 18.16 -8.10
N LEU A 35 -1.05 16.87 -7.80
CA LEU A 35 -0.05 15.94 -7.26
C LEU A 35 0.94 15.48 -8.33
N SER A 36 0.57 15.36 -9.60
CA SER A 36 1.45 14.87 -10.68
C SER A 36 2.26 15.97 -11.38
N ARG A 37 2.17 17.22 -10.91
CA ARG A 37 2.90 18.34 -11.49
C ARG A 37 4.41 18.22 -11.27
N PRO A 38 5.24 18.57 -12.29
CA PRO A 38 6.69 18.65 -12.13
C PRO A 38 7.07 19.54 -10.94
N GLY A 39 7.96 19.06 -10.07
CA GLY A 39 8.43 19.77 -8.87
C GLY A 39 7.67 19.48 -7.58
N ARG A 40 6.60 18.66 -7.59
CA ARG A 40 5.83 18.26 -6.39
C ARG A 40 5.82 16.76 -6.10
N CYS A 41 5.85 15.93 -7.12
CA CYS A 41 5.90 14.47 -6.97
C CYS A 41 7.17 13.92 -7.62
N LEU A 42 8.07 13.41 -6.79
CA LEU A 42 9.34 12.83 -7.22
C LEU A 42 9.20 11.39 -7.74
N ALA A 43 8.24 10.61 -7.20
CA ALA A 43 8.08 9.20 -7.55
C ALA A 43 6.65 8.72 -7.30
N HIS A 44 6.16 7.88 -8.21
CA HIS A 44 4.93 7.12 -8.03
C HIS A 44 5.26 5.62 -8.18
N ILE A 45 5.10 4.89 -7.09
CA ILE A 45 5.42 3.46 -7.01
C ILE A 45 4.12 2.68 -6.99
N LYS A 46 3.94 1.83 -8.01
CA LYS A 46 2.80 0.94 -8.08
C LYS A 46 3.16 -0.42 -7.49
N PHE A 47 2.40 -0.84 -6.48
CA PHE A 47 2.43 -2.21 -5.98
C PHE A 47 1.49 -3.06 -6.83
N ASN A 48 2.06 -4.05 -7.52
CA ASN A 48 1.28 -5.00 -8.32
C ASN A 48 1.12 -6.33 -7.56
N ARG A 49 0.30 -7.22 -8.12
CA ARG A 49 0.32 -8.63 -7.75
C ARG A 49 1.70 -9.22 -8.09
N PHE A 50 2.13 -10.19 -7.30
CA PHE A 50 3.32 -10.99 -7.57
C PHE A 50 2.94 -12.16 -8.47
N GLU A 51 3.76 -12.43 -9.48
CA GLU A 51 3.61 -13.61 -10.31
C GLU A 51 4.07 -14.86 -9.57
N ALA A 52 3.56 -16.03 -9.97
CA ALA A 52 3.87 -17.31 -9.33
C ALA A 52 5.38 -17.55 -9.15
N ALA A 53 6.18 -17.20 -10.16
CA ALA A 53 7.63 -17.32 -10.11
C ALA A 53 8.27 -16.40 -9.04
N GLU A 54 7.79 -15.15 -8.93
CA GLU A 54 8.28 -14.20 -7.93
C GLU A 54 7.87 -14.62 -6.53
N ILE A 55 6.67 -15.19 -6.38
CA ILE A 55 6.20 -15.70 -5.08
C ILE A 55 7.11 -16.83 -4.61
N LYS A 56 7.37 -17.80 -5.50
CA LYS A 56 8.24 -18.94 -5.22
C LYS A 56 9.67 -18.51 -4.91
N GLU A 57 10.22 -17.58 -5.67
CA GLU A 57 11.58 -17.04 -5.48
C GLU A 57 11.71 -16.27 -4.17
N ARG A 58 10.76 -15.39 -3.85
CA ARG A 58 10.91 -14.40 -2.78
C ARG A 58 10.34 -14.83 -1.44
N PHE A 59 9.33 -15.70 -1.44
CA PHE A 59 8.57 -15.97 -0.21
C PHE A 59 8.62 -17.42 0.29
N GLY A 60 8.97 -18.41 -0.56
CA GLY A 60 9.51 -19.75 -0.22
C GLY A 60 8.86 -20.62 0.88
N GLU A 61 8.81 -21.93 0.63
CA GLU A 61 8.41 -23.09 1.49
C GLU A 61 7.08 -23.05 2.27
N ASN A 62 6.61 -21.90 2.79
CA ASN A 62 5.40 -21.79 3.62
C ASN A 62 4.22 -21.12 2.90
N ILE A 63 4.22 -21.13 1.57
CA ILE A 63 3.09 -20.68 0.76
C ILE A 63 2.74 -21.83 -0.18
N PRO A 64 1.47 -22.27 -0.23
CA PRO A 64 1.01 -23.27 -1.19
C PRO A 64 1.42 -22.89 -2.61
N ASP A 65 1.82 -23.87 -3.44
CA ASP A 65 2.37 -23.62 -4.78
C ASP A 65 1.43 -22.68 -5.58
N PRO A 66 1.84 -21.42 -5.79
CA PRO A 66 0.94 -20.41 -6.33
C PRO A 66 0.70 -20.70 -7.81
N THR A 67 -0.53 -21.09 -8.15
CA THR A 67 -0.93 -21.33 -9.55
C THR A 67 -1.35 -20.04 -10.27
N THR A 68 -1.52 -18.94 -9.54
CA THR A 68 -1.98 -17.64 -10.05
C THR A 68 -1.26 -16.48 -9.36
N SER A 69 -1.37 -15.28 -9.93
CA SER A 69 -0.78 -14.06 -9.35
C SER A 69 -1.49 -13.63 -8.05
N MET A 70 -0.73 -13.28 -7.00
CA MET A 70 -1.28 -12.96 -5.68
C MET A 70 -0.88 -11.57 -5.20
N THR A 71 -1.75 -10.90 -4.43
CA THR A 71 -1.41 -9.69 -3.69
C THR A 71 -0.56 -10.02 -2.47
N LEU A 72 0.17 -9.03 -1.93
CA LEU A 72 0.90 -9.19 -0.68
C LEU A 72 0.00 -9.66 0.48
N ALA A 73 -1.24 -9.18 0.53
CA ALA A 73 -2.21 -9.58 1.55
C ALA A 73 -2.64 -11.05 1.43
N GLU A 74 -2.89 -11.53 0.21
CA GLU A 74 -3.19 -12.95 -0.05
C GLU A 74 -1.99 -13.85 0.29
N ILE A 75 -0.77 -13.42 -0.03
CA ILE A 75 0.48 -14.13 0.32
C ILE A 75 0.63 -14.22 1.84
N TRP A 76 0.42 -13.12 2.56
CA TRP A 76 0.44 -13.11 4.02
C TRP A 76 -0.67 -14.02 4.57
N GLY A 77 -1.89 -13.90 4.07
CA GLY A 77 -3.01 -14.77 4.46
C GLY A 77 -2.66 -16.25 4.35
N ALA A 78 -2.17 -16.70 3.19
CA ALA A 78 -1.77 -18.10 2.99
C ALA A 78 -0.63 -18.56 3.91
N ARG A 79 0.26 -17.64 4.30
CA ARG A 79 1.36 -17.89 5.24
C ARG A 79 0.88 -17.96 6.70
N PHE A 80 -0.10 -17.15 7.08
CA PHE A 80 -0.65 -17.08 8.45
C PHE A 80 -1.89 -17.96 8.67
N GLU A 81 -2.53 -18.51 7.66
CA GLU A 81 -3.47 -19.63 7.87
C GLU A 81 -2.75 -20.86 8.46
N GLN A 82 -1.41 -20.91 8.39
CA GLN A 82 -0.58 -21.88 9.10
C GLN A 82 -0.22 -21.44 10.55
N VAL A 83 -0.43 -20.17 10.91
CA VAL A 83 -0.12 -19.60 12.23
C VAL A 83 -1.31 -18.75 12.68
N ASN A 84 -2.14 -19.29 13.56
CA ASN A 84 -3.37 -18.66 14.03
C ASN A 84 -3.11 -17.28 14.69
N ILE A 85 -3.15 -16.19 13.91
CA ILE A 85 -2.95 -14.80 14.40
C ILE A 85 -4.26 -14.17 14.85
N PHE A 86 -5.40 -14.70 14.41
CA PHE A 86 -6.70 -14.26 14.89
C PHE A 86 -7.01 -15.02 16.19
N ASP A 87 -6.61 -14.42 17.32
CA ASP A 87 -7.34 -14.65 18.56
C ASP A 87 -8.77 -14.15 18.34
N ASP A 88 -9.75 -15.06 18.43
CA ASP A 88 -11.19 -14.84 18.23
C ASP A 88 -11.79 -13.79 19.22
N SER A 89 -10.96 -13.16 20.06
CA SER A 89 -11.36 -12.17 21.05
C SER A 89 -11.61 -10.76 20.50
N HIS A 90 -11.16 -10.42 19.28
CA HIS A 90 -11.35 -9.08 18.70
C HIS A 90 -11.86 -9.11 17.25
N PRO A 91 -13.18 -8.92 17.00
CA PRO A 91 -13.70 -8.80 15.65
C PRO A 91 -13.13 -7.52 15.01
N ALA A 92 -12.38 -7.69 13.91
CA ALA A 92 -11.88 -6.58 13.11
C ALA A 92 -13.06 -5.74 12.58
N MET A 93 -13.34 -4.62 13.25
CA MET A 93 -14.34 -3.64 12.82
C MET A 93 -13.89 -2.99 11.51
N ARG A 94 -14.52 -3.40 10.40
CA ARG A 94 -14.40 -2.72 9.10
C ARG A 94 -14.76 -1.24 9.27
N GLY A 95 -13.79 -0.34 9.11
CA GLY A 95 -14.03 1.11 9.10
C GLY A 95 -12.97 1.98 9.78
N GLN A 96 -11.92 1.42 10.37
CA GLN A 96 -10.82 2.20 10.95
C GLN A 96 -9.51 2.01 10.18
N TYR A 97 -9.50 2.47 8.94
CA TYR A 97 -8.25 2.90 8.31
C TYR A 97 -8.54 4.28 7.73
N LEU A 98 -7.82 5.28 8.26
CA LEU A 98 -7.97 6.71 8.04
C LEU A 98 -7.92 7.11 6.55
#